data_AF-A0A0A2SQZ1-F1
#
_entry.id   AF-A0A0A2SQZ1-F1
#
_cell.length_a   1.000
_cell.length_b   1.000
_cell.length_c   1.000
_cell.angle_alpha   90.00
_cell.angle_beta   90.00
_cell.angle_gamma   90.00
#
_symmetry.space_group_name_H-M   'P 1'
#
loop_
_entity.id
_entity.type
_entity.pdbx_description
1 polymer ?
#
loop_
_entity_poly.entity_id
_entity_poly.type
_entity_poly.pdbx_seq_one_letter_code
_entity_poly.pdbx_strand_id
1 'polypeptide(L)'
;MLINAVYDDHDTGGNNAGPPETNKERQIQQCMVNSFHELLSIENFLDEKIAKKGPYYSKRIGQTEIFYLHNRYTKEVDSDNSYLLGTEQWTWLEKSLENSKAQHKILVSPLPFVMGKKPQEDYRGHWQEWHRMMQLCRQHKIATILTADSHNYSHSEIHVRKTANDEPWVIHQHLVGTLGGSKQSVSEEERQSFSKPGRPPLLANHPDLDAALYEGSTVKAYFSPGDKVALLPTPKTIANGAPKINGLRVLMPMPD
;
A
#
# COMPACT_ATOMS: atom_id res chain seq x y z
N MET A 1 17.31 4.24 19.24
CA MET A 1 16.06 4.01 18.48
C MET A 1 16.46 3.84 17.04
N LEU A 2 16.11 2.72 16.40
CA LEU A 2 16.44 2.49 15.00
C LEU A 2 15.20 2.80 14.16
N ILE A 3 15.31 3.76 13.24
CA ILE A 3 14.24 4.17 12.32
C ILE A 3 14.50 3.48 10.97
N ASN A 4 13.47 2.90 10.37
CA ASN A 4 13.50 2.43 8.98
C ASN A 4 12.56 3.31 8.17
N ALA A 5 12.98 3.75 7.00
CA ALA A 5 12.22 4.66 6.17
C ALA A 5 12.31 4.28 4.68
N VAL A 6 11.31 4.75 3.94
CA VAL A 6 11.21 4.74 2.48
C VAL A 6 10.67 6.09 2.04
N TYR A 7 10.99 6.47 0.80
CA TYR A 7 10.61 7.75 0.20
C TYR A 7 9.23 7.70 -0.45
N ASP A 8 8.55 8.83 -0.45
CA ASP A 8 7.42 9.12 -1.32
C ASP A 8 7.59 10.47 -2.06
N ASP A 9 6.60 10.91 -2.82
CA ASP A 9 6.67 12.13 -3.66
C ASP A 9 7.05 13.42 -2.92
N HIS A 10 6.67 13.56 -1.65
CA HIS A 10 7.06 14.73 -0.86
C HIS A 10 8.55 14.77 -0.50
N ASP A 11 9.26 13.63 -0.53
CA ASP A 11 10.72 13.57 -0.39
C ASP A 11 11.43 13.96 -1.70
N THR A 12 10.68 14.02 -2.80
CA THR A 12 11.19 14.24 -4.16
C THR A 12 10.84 15.62 -4.71
N GLY A 13 10.33 16.51 -3.85
CA GLY A 13 10.17 17.94 -4.11
C GLY A 13 8.88 18.34 -4.82
N GLY A 14 8.00 17.40 -5.17
CA GLY A 14 6.70 17.73 -5.77
C GLY A 14 5.76 16.54 -5.89
N ASN A 15 4.46 16.82 -5.78
CA ASN A 15 3.42 15.81 -5.96
C ASN A 15 3.57 15.13 -7.33
N ASN A 16 3.41 13.81 -7.36
CA ASN A 16 3.45 13.02 -8.60
C ASN A 16 4.77 13.14 -9.39
N ALA A 17 5.89 13.48 -8.74
CA ALA A 17 7.17 13.52 -9.43
C ALA A 17 7.49 12.16 -10.08
N GLY A 18 7.80 12.18 -11.37
CA GLY A 18 8.25 11.03 -12.13
C GLY A 18 9.78 10.95 -12.25
N PRO A 19 10.30 10.06 -13.10
CA PRO A 19 11.73 10.02 -13.41
C PRO A 19 12.22 11.37 -13.95
N PRO A 20 13.43 11.82 -13.58
CA PRO A 20 13.95 13.11 -14.03
C PRO A 20 14.26 13.11 -15.53
N GLU A 21 13.73 14.09 -16.25
CA GLU A 21 13.91 14.22 -17.71
C GLU A 21 15.17 15.03 -18.05
N THR A 22 15.52 15.99 -17.20
CA THR A 22 16.64 16.92 -17.40
C THR A 22 17.84 16.63 -16.48
N ASN A 23 19.03 17.08 -16.86
CA ASN A 23 20.22 17.00 -16.00
C ASN A 23 20.04 17.74 -14.67
N LYS A 24 19.31 18.86 -14.68
CA LYS A 24 19.03 19.64 -13.46
C LYS A 24 18.13 18.85 -12.51
N GLU A 25 17.08 18.21 -13.02
CA GLU A 25 16.20 17.35 -12.21
C GLU A 25 16.96 16.15 -11.65
N ARG A 26 17.86 15.52 -12.43
CA ARG A 26 18.72 14.44 -11.92
C ARG A 26 19.61 14.90 -10.77
N GLN A 27 20.19 16.11 -10.87
CA GLN A 27 21.00 16.68 -9.80
C GLN A 27 20.18 16.98 -8.55
N ILE A 28 18.99 17.59 -8.71
CA ILE A 28 18.07 17.85 -7.60
C ILE A 28 17.67 16.54 -6.92
N GLN A 29 17.30 15.52 -7.70
CA GLN A 29 16.99 14.18 -7.22
C GLN A 29 18.14 13.59 -6.41
N GLN A 30 19.37 13.63 -6.94
CA GLN A 30 20.54 13.11 -6.24
C GLN A 30 20.76 13.83 -4.90
N CYS A 31 20.61 15.15 -4.86
CA CYS A 31 20.74 15.93 -3.63
C CYS A 31 19.67 15.55 -2.60
N MET A 32 18.42 15.35 -3.02
CA MET A 32 17.32 14.93 -2.12
C MET A 32 17.56 13.53 -1.56
N VAL A 33 17.93 12.58 -2.43
CA VAL A 33 18.28 11.22 -2.03
C VAL A 33 19.41 11.25 -1.00
N ASN A 34 20.49 11.99 -1.27
CA ASN A 34 21.60 12.16 -0.34
C ASN A 34 21.14 12.75 1.00
N SER A 35 20.30 13.79 0.98
CA SER A 35 19.81 14.46 2.19
C SER A 35 19.00 13.54 3.08
N PHE A 36 18.07 12.78 2.51
CA PHE A 36 17.27 11.80 3.25
C PHE A 36 18.15 10.71 3.89
N HIS A 37 19.17 10.25 3.17
CA HIS A 37 20.11 9.25 3.69
C HIS A 37 20.95 9.78 4.85
N GLU A 38 21.52 10.99 4.70
CA GLU A 38 22.29 11.64 5.75
C GLU A 38 21.47 11.82 7.03
N LEU A 39 20.19 12.21 6.89
CA LEU A 39 19.31 12.48 8.02
C LEU A 39 18.78 11.22 8.71
N LEU A 40 18.48 10.15 7.96
CA LEU A 40 17.80 8.98 8.49
C LEU A 40 18.72 7.80 8.82
N SER A 41 20.02 7.90 8.52
CA SER A 41 21.02 6.85 8.78
C SER A 41 20.51 5.45 8.41
N ILE A 42 19.87 5.36 7.23
CA ILE A 42 19.35 4.09 6.74
C ILE A 42 20.56 3.20 6.48
N GLU A 43 20.73 2.17 7.32
CA GLU A 43 21.73 1.13 7.12
C GLU A 43 21.65 0.70 5.65
N ASN A 44 22.75 0.85 4.90
CA ASN A 44 23.05 0.35 3.54
C ASN A 44 23.48 1.38 2.49
N PHE A 45 23.45 2.70 2.72
CA PHE A 45 23.83 3.64 1.65
C PHE A 45 25.28 4.19 1.69
N LEU A 46 25.98 4.08 2.82
CA LEU A 46 27.31 4.68 3.03
C LEU A 46 28.52 3.80 2.61
N ASP A 47 28.28 2.58 2.15
CA ASP A 47 29.33 1.72 1.59
C ASP A 47 29.18 1.75 0.07
N GLU A 48 30.17 2.22 -0.70
CA GLU A 48 30.11 2.33 -2.16
C GLU A 48 29.80 1.01 -2.88
N LYS A 49 30.08 -0.15 -2.26
CA LYS A 49 29.67 -1.46 -2.80
C LYS A 49 28.21 -1.81 -2.48
N ILE A 50 27.61 -1.16 -1.48
CA ILE A 50 26.26 -1.39 -0.93
C ILE A 50 25.29 -0.23 -1.24
N ALA A 51 25.77 0.96 -1.61
CA ALA A 51 25.03 2.06 -2.23
C ALA A 51 24.28 1.62 -3.51
N LYS A 52 24.59 0.42 -4.00
CA LYS A 52 23.84 -0.36 -4.99
C LYS A 52 22.50 -0.93 -4.50
N LYS A 53 22.15 -0.86 -3.21
CA LYS A 53 20.89 -1.43 -2.70
C LYS A 53 19.65 -0.60 -3.06
N GLY A 54 19.80 0.62 -3.57
CA GLY A 54 18.68 1.39 -4.13
C GLY A 54 17.63 1.79 -3.08
N PRO A 55 16.55 2.46 -3.49
CA PRO A 55 15.53 3.01 -2.59
C PRO A 55 14.60 1.97 -1.95
N TYR A 56 14.86 0.67 -2.18
CA TYR A 56 14.11 -0.47 -1.69
C TYR A 56 15.07 -1.47 -1.03
N TYR A 57 14.65 -2.16 0.02
CA TYR A 57 15.53 -3.08 0.77
C TYR A 57 14.72 -4.03 1.63
N SER A 58 15.37 -5.04 2.23
CA SER A 58 14.75 -5.86 3.28
C SER A 58 15.53 -5.78 4.58
N LYS A 59 14.81 -5.98 5.68
CA LYS A 59 15.39 -6.08 7.02
C LYS A 59 14.74 -7.22 7.79
N ARG A 60 15.57 -8.09 8.34
CA ARG A 60 15.11 -9.17 9.22
C ARG A 60 15.24 -8.77 10.69
N ILE A 61 14.17 -8.96 11.44
CA ILE A 61 14.10 -8.78 12.88
C ILE A 61 13.54 -10.07 13.47
N GLY A 62 14.41 -10.88 14.07
CA GLY A 62 14.05 -12.20 14.59
C GLY A 62 13.48 -13.11 13.49
N GLN A 63 12.21 -13.51 13.64
CA GLN A 63 11.50 -14.40 12.71
C GLN A 63 10.70 -13.66 11.64
N THR A 64 10.76 -12.33 11.64
CA THR A 64 10.07 -11.47 10.68
C THR A 64 11.06 -10.84 9.72
N GLU A 65 10.75 -10.86 8.43
CA GLU A 65 11.45 -10.06 7.43
C GLU A 65 10.50 -9.04 6.81
N ILE A 66 10.98 -7.80 6.77
CA ILE A 66 10.23 -6.65 6.29
C ILE A 66 10.84 -6.23 4.96
N PHE A 67 10.03 -6.13 3.92
CA PHE A 67 10.42 -5.74 2.57
C PHE A 67 9.88 -4.33 2.30
N TYR A 68 10.79 -3.39 2.11
CA TYR A 68 10.54 -1.98 1.89
C TYR A 68 10.63 -1.70 0.39
N LEU A 69 9.54 -1.20 -0.19
CA LEU A 69 9.40 -0.91 -1.61
C LEU A 69 9.58 0.57 -1.93
N HIS A 70 9.76 0.87 -3.20
CA HIS A 70 9.83 2.22 -3.74
C HIS A 70 9.02 2.36 -5.03
N ASN A 71 8.20 3.41 -5.13
CA ASN A 71 7.25 3.57 -6.24
C ASN A 71 7.52 4.78 -7.16
N ARG A 72 8.43 5.69 -6.81
CA ARG A 72 8.43 7.05 -7.38
C ARG A 72 9.37 7.33 -8.55
N TYR A 73 10.18 6.36 -8.99
CA TYR A 73 11.13 6.59 -10.11
C TYR A 73 11.24 5.43 -11.10
N THR A 74 10.31 4.51 -11.01
CA THR A 74 10.36 3.22 -11.68
C THR A 74 9.24 3.05 -12.70
N LYS A 75 8.35 4.05 -12.81
CA LYS A 75 7.31 4.14 -13.84
C LYS A 75 7.94 4.25 -15.22
N GLU A 76 8.01 3.12 -15.92
CA GLU A 76 8.45 3.05 -17.32
C GLU A 76 7.32 3.55 -18.25
N VAL A 77 7.40 4.83 -18.67
CA VAL A 77 6.59 5.53 -19.70
C VAL A 77 5.06 5.56 -19.43
N ASP A 78 4.35 6.58 -19.92
CA ASP A 78 2.87 6.60 -19.90
C ASP A 78 2.29 5.60 -20.91
N SER A 79 2.30 4.33 -20.54
CA SER A 79 1.61 3.25 -21.25
C SER A 79 0.78 2.42 -20.27
N ASP A 80 -0.18 1.67 -20.81
CA ASP A 80 -0.99 0.70 -20.05
C ASP A 80 -0.15 -0.43 -19.41
N ASN A 81 1.16 -0.50 -19.73
CA ASN A 81 2.14 -1.44 -19.18
C ASN A 81 3.14 -0.74 -18.23
N SER A 82 2.88 0.48 -17.79
CA SER A 82 3.76 1.21 -16.88
C SER A 82 3.81 0.55 -15.50
N TYR A 83 5.02 0.21 -15.04
CA TYR A 83 5.25 -0.47 -13.77
C TYR A 83 5.61 0.51 -12.66
N LEU A 84 4.91 0.49 -11.53
CA LEU A 84 5.26 1.22 -10.31
C LEU A 84 6.61 0.78 -9.73
N LEU A 85 6.99 -0.49 -9.75
CA LEU A 85 8.28 -0.95 -9.20
C LEU A 85 9.41 -1.06 -10.23
N GLY A 86 9.07 -1.19 -11.52
CA GLY A 86 10.05 -1.43 -12.58
C GLY A 86 10.70 -2.83 -12.51
N THR A 87 11.37 -3.23 -13.59
CA THR A 87 11.88 -4.61 -13.75
C THR A 87 12.93 -5.01 -12.71
N GLU A 88 13.83 -4.08 -12.37
CA GLU A 88 14.94 -4.34 -11.44
C GLU A 88 14.43 -4.67 -10.03
N GLN A 89 13.55 -3.83 -9.49
CA GLN A 89 12.98 -4.03 -8.15
C GLN A 89 12.08 -5.26 -8.10
N TRP A 90 11.32 -5.56 -9.15
CA TRP A 90 10.55 -6.81 -9.24
C TRP A 90 11.46 -8.04 -9.12
N THR A 91 12.55 -8.05 -9.89
CA THR A 91 13.53 -9.14 -9.87
C THR A 91 14.18 -9.27 -8.50
N TRP A 92 14.51 -8.15 -7.85
CA TRP A 92 15.04 -8.14 -6.50
C TRP A 92 14.04 -8.69 -5.49
N LEU A 93 12.77 -8.28 -5.54
CA LEU A 93 11.74 -8.67 -4.60
C LEU A 93 11.47 -10.17 -4.68
N GLU A 94 11.29 -10.70 -5.89
CA GLU A 94 11.06 -12.13 -6.12
C GLU A 94 12.22 -12.97 -5.58
N LYS A 95 13.46 -12.63 -5.95
CA LYS A 95 14.66 -13.32 -5.44
C LYS A 95 14.80 -13.21 -3.92
N SER A 96 14.48 -12.05 -3.34
CA SER A 96 14.59 -11.84 -1.89
C SER A 96 13.54 -12.67 -1.13
N LEU A 97 12.33 -12.78 -1.67
CA LEU A 97 11.26 -13.60 -1.10
C LEU A 97 11.52 -15.10 -1.23
N GLU A 98 12.11 -15.55 -2.34
CA GLU A 98 12.56 -16.94 -2.53
C GLU A 98 13.66 -17.32 -1.54
N ASN A 99 14.60 -16.42 -1.29
CA ASN A 99 15.72 -16.66 -0.38
C ASN A 99 15.39 -16.44 1.11
N SER A 100 14.24 -15.80 1.41
CA SER A 100 13.86 -15.45 2.77
C SER A 100 13.50 -16.69 3.60
N LYS A 101 14.26 -16.87 4.69
CA LYS A 101 14.02 -17.92 5.71
C LYS A 101 13.14 -17.44 6.87
N ALA A 102 12.53 -16.27 6.77
CA ALA A 102 11.68 -15.71 7.82
C ALA A 102 10.30 -16.41 7.86
N GLN A 103 9.80 -16.64 9.07
CA GLN A 103 8.48 -17.25 9.30
C GLN A 103 7.35 -16.26 8.99
N HIS A 104 7.59 -14.98 9.29
CA HIS A 104 6.67 -13.89 9.02
C HIS A 104 7.28 -12.92 8.02
N LYS A 105 6.45 -12.40 7.12
CA LYS A 105 6.86 -11.45 6.10
C LYS A 105 5.90 -10.28 6.07
N ILE A 106 6.45 -9.07 6.01
CA ILE A 106 5.69 -7.82 5.93
C ILE A 106 6.16 -7.07 4.70
N LEU A 107 5.21 -6.55 3.92
CA LEU A 107 5.50 -5.63 2.84
C LEU A 107 5.23 -4.20 3.29
N VAL A 108 6.13 -3.28 3.01
CA VAL A 108 5.98 -1.84 3.26
C VAL A 108 6.08 -1.13 1.92
N SER A 109 5.04 -0.38 1.56
CA SER A 109 4.93 0.31 0.29
C SER A 109 4.48 1.75 0.52
N PRO A 110 5.16 2.77 -0.02
CA PRO A 110 4.66 4.15 0.03
C PRO A 110 3.21 4.27 -0.44
N LEU A 111 2.92 3.73 -1.64
CA LEU A 111 1.59 3.80 -2.24
C LEU A 111 0.65 2.69 -1.72
N PRO A 112 -0.65 2.99 -1.55
CA PRO A 112 -1.65 2.03 -1.14
C PRO A 112 -2.04 1.06 -2.26
N PHE A 113 -2.42 -0.17 -1.90
CA PHE A 113 -3.07 -1.12 -2.83
C PHE A 113 -4.57 -0.91 -2.89
N VAL A 114 -5.14 -0.43 -1.78
CA VAL A 114 -6.56 -0.13 -1.62
C VAL A 114 -6.75 1.06 -0.66
N MET A 115 -7.91 1.72 -0.71
CA MET A 115 -8.29 2.89 0.12
C MET A 115 -7.37 4.13 0.00
N GLY A 116 -6.58 4.24 -1.07
CA GLY A 116 -5.83 5.45 -1.37
C GLY A 116 -6.72 6.63 -1.78
N LYS A 117 -6.12 7.82 -1.88
CA LYS A 117 -6.86 9.05 -2.21
C LYS A 117 -7.39 9.05 -3.65
N LYS A 118 -6.55 8.66 -4.60
CA LYS A 118 -6.90 8.60 -6.02
C LYS A 118 -6.47 7.24 -6.60
N PRO A 119 -7.40 6.41 -7.09
CA PRO A 119 -7.07 5.12 -7.67
C PRO A 119 -6.05 5.19 -8.80
N GLN A 120 -6.06 6.26 -9.60
CA GLN A 120 -5.15 6.43 -10.73
C GLN A 120 -3.70 6.70 -10.33
N GLU A 121 -3.46 7.14 -9.09
CA GLU A 121 -2.13 7.49 -8.57
C GLU A 121 -1.53 6.36 -7.70
N ASP A 122 -2.33 5.35 -7.32
CA ASP A 122 -1.90 4.21 -6.53
C ASP A 122 -1.97 2.89 -7.32
N TYR A 123 -1.71 1.74 -6.67
CA TYR A 123 -1.65 0.46 -7.40
C TYR A 123 -2.95 0.09 -8.11
N ARG A 124 -4.11 0.66 -7.74
CA ARG A 124 -5.39 0.39 -8.41
C ARG A 124 -5.40 0.88 -9.86
N GLY A 125 -4.60 1.88 -10.19
CA GLY A 125 -4.38 2.36 -11.55
C GLY A 125 -3.49 1.45 -12.38
N HIS A 126 -2.77 0.51 -11.74
CA HIS A 126 -1.77 -0.38 -12.33
C HIS A 126 -2.17 -1.85 -12.13
N TRP A 127 -3.28 -2.25 -12.77
CA TRP A 127 -3.96 -3.50 -12.44
C TRP A 127 -3.10 -4.77 -12.59
N GLN A 128 -2.24 -4.85 -13.62
CA GLN A 128 -1.36 -6.03 -13.80
C GLN A 128 -0.40 -6.15 -12.62
N GLU A 129 0.13 -5.02 -12.15
CA GLU A 129 1.09 -4.98 -11.07
C GLU A 129 0.46 -5.24 -9.70
N TRP A 130 -0.71 -4.65 -9.48
CA TRP A 130 -1.54 -4.96 -8.33
C TRP A 130 -1.84 -6.46 -8.25
N HIS A 131 -2.29 -7.05 -9.37
CA HIS A 131 -2.59 -8.50 -9.46
C HIS A 131 -1.35 -9.35 -9.18
N ARG A 132 -0.22 -9.04 -9.83
CA ARG A 132 1.06 -9.72 -9.65
C ARG A 132 1.51 -9.68 -8.19
N MET A 133 1.43 -8.51 -7.55
CA MET A 133 1.82 -8.35 -6.15
C MET A 133 0.95 -9.18 -5.21
N MET A 134 -0.37 -9.17 -5.40
CA MET A 134 -1.28 -9.97 -4.56
C MET A 134 -1.00 -11.47 -4.71
N GLN A 135 -0.79 -11.95 -5.95
CA GLN A 135 -0.43 -13.35 -6.19
C GLN A 135 0.94 -13.71 -5.60
N LEU A 136 1.92 -12.81 -5.67
CA LEU A 136 3.22 -13.00 -5.04
C LEU A 136 3.11 -13.05 -3.51
N CYS A 137 2.30 -12.17 -2.91
CA CYS A 137 1.99 -12.19 -1.48
C CYS A 137 1.37 -13.52 -1.05
N ARG A 138 0.38 -14.03 -1.81
CA ARG A 138 -0.20 -15.37 -1.59
C ARG A 138 0.87 -16.46 -1.68
N GLN A 139 1.68 -16.46 -2.74
CA GLN A 139 2.71 -17.47 -2.99
C GLN A 139 3.74 -17.53 -1.86
N HIS A 140 4.20 -16.37 -1.38
CA HIS A 140 5.22 -16.27 -0.33
C HIS A 140 4.65 -16.08 1.08
N LYS A 141 3.33 -16.24 1.25
CA LYS A 141 2.62 -16.16 2.53
C LYS A 141 2.85 -14.84 3.27
N ILE A 142 2.83 -13.73 2.55
CA ILE A 142 2.83 -12.37 3.12
C ILE A 142 1.39 -12.06 3.54
N ALA A 143 1.15 -11.88 4.83
CA ALA A 143 -0.18 -11.62 5.38
C ALA A 143 -0.41 -10.15 5.75
N THR A 144 0.64 -9.32 5.73
CA THR A 144 0.56 -7.92 6.18
C THR A 144 1.24 -7.00 5.18
N ILE A 145 0.52 -5.95 4.79
CA ILE A 145 1.02 -4.85 3.97
C ILE A 145 0.80 -3.55 4.75
N LEU A 146 1.83 -2.73 4.87
CA LEU A 146 1.75 -1.39 5.44
C LEU A 146 1.93 -0.35 4.34
N THR A 147 1.03 0.62 4.26
CA THR A 147 1.07 1.69 3.26
C THR A 147 0.79 3.07 3.82
N ALA A 148 1.12 4.12 3.07
CA ALA A 148 0.86 5.50 3.44
C ALA A 148 0.32 6.31 2.24
N ASP A 149 0.92 7.47 1.93
CA ASP A 149 0.53 8.46 0.92
C ASP A 149 -0.82 9.16 1.21
N SER A 150 -1.89 8.38 1.31
CA SER A 150 -3.21 8.94 1.58
C SER A 150 -3.34 9.36 3.04
N HIS A 151 -3.85 10.58 3.29
CA HIS A 151 -4.11 11.11 4.62
C HIS A 151 -5.33 10.48 5.29
N ASN A 152 -5.28 9.16 5.49
CA ASN A 152 -6.30 8.38 6.17
C ASN A 152 -5.66 7.18 6.89
N TYR A 153 -6.45 6.57 7.75
CA TYR A 153 -6.25 5.21 8.21
C TYR A 153 -7.26 4.31 7.52
N SER A 154 -6.82 3.15 7.05
CA SER A 154 -7.73 2.08 6.72
C SER A 154 -7.15 0.71 7.02
N HIS A 155 -8.03 -0.23 7.35
CA HIS A 155 -7.71 -1.65 7.42
C HIS A 155 -8.56 -2.38 6.42
N SER A 156 -7.93 -3.11 5.50
CA SER A 156 -8.61 -3.94 4.51
C SER A 156 -8.14 -5.38 4.57
N GLU A 157 -9.07 -6.31 4.45
CA GLU A 157 -8.83 -7.73 4.20
C GLU A 157 -8.94 -7.97 2.69
N ILE A 158 -7.82 -8.33 2.06
CA ILE A 158 -7.75 -8.69 0.65
C ILE A 158 -7.65 -10.20 0.57
N HIS A 159 -8.71 -10.84 0.09
CA HIS A 159 -8.75 -12.28 -0.12
C HIS A 159 -8.07 -12.58 -1.45
N VAL A 160 -7.12 -13.51 -1.49
CA VAL A 160 -6.39 -13.84 -2.72
C VAL A 160 -6.39 -15.35 -2.93
N ARG A 161 -6.86 -15.77 -4.09
CA ARG A 161 -6.91 -17.18 -4.51
C ARG A 161 -6.04 -17.43 -5.73
N LYS A 162 -5.64 -18.69 -5.92
CA LYS A 162 -5.01 -19.13 -7.18
C LYS A 162 -6.07 -19.42 -8.24
N THR A 163 -7.16 -20.07 -7.84
CA THR A 163 -8.36 -20.32 -8.64
C THR A 163 -9.61 -19.97 -7.84
N ALA A 164 -10.74 -19.67 -8.50
CA ALA A 164 -11.95 -19.18 -7.84
C ALA A 164 -12.49 -20.09 -6.71
N ASN A 165 -12.21 -21.41 -6.79
CA ASN A 165 -12.70 -22.39 -5.83
C ASN A 165 -11.74 -22.64 -4.66
N ASP A 166 -10.56 -22.04 -4.65
CA ASP A 166 -9.59 -22.24 -3.57
C ASP A 166 -9.98 -21.46 -2.31
N GLU A 167 -9.55 -21.96 -1.15
CA GLU A 167 -9.56 -21.16 0.09
C GLU A 167 -8.65 -19.94 -0.07
N PRO A 168 -9.09 -18.74 0.36
CA PRO A 168 -8.30 -17.53 0.19
C PRO A 168 -7.12 -17.48 1.17
N TRP A 169 -6.00 -16.97 0.67
CA TRP A 169 -5.01 -16.34 1.54
C TRP A 169 -5.48 -14.91 1.84
N VAL A 170 -5.59 -14.55 3.11
CA VAL A 170 -6.05 -13.23 3.51
C VAL A 170 -4.85 -12.33 3.81
N ILE A 171 -4.78 -11.22 3.08
CA ILE A 171 -3.78 -10.18 3.27
C ILE A 171 -4.45 -9.02 4.00
N HIS A 172 -3.87 -8.59 5.11
CA HIS A 172 -4.29 -7.39 5.83
C HIS A 172 -3.46 -6.21 5.37
N GLN A 173 -4.08 -5.28 4.62
CA GLN A 173 -3.47 -3.99 4.33
C GLN A 173 -3.85 -3.00 5.43
N HIS A 174 -2.85 -2.33 6.00
CA HIS A 174 -3.01 -1.16 6.85
C HIS A 174 -2.46 0.07 6.13
N LEU A 175 -3.35 0.99 5.75
CA LEU A 175 -2.98 2.34 5.33
C LEU A 175 -2.89 3.19 6.59
N VAL A 176 -1.73 3.82 6.85
CA VAL A 176 -1.42 4.53 8.10
C VAL A 176 -0.89 5.95 7.86
N GLY A 177 -1.57 6.73 7.02
CA GLY A 177 -1.17 8.09 6.65
C GLY A 177 -1.77 9.20 7.52
N THR A 178 -2.09 8.93 8.79
CA THR A 178 -2.84 9.89 9.64
C THR A 178 -1.99 11.00 10.26
N LEU A 179 -0.69 11.07 9.95
CA LEU A 179 0.22 12.08 10.49
C LEU A 179 0.08 13.41 9.73
N GLY A 180 -1.05 14.09 9.95
CA GLY A 180 -1.34 15.39 9.34
C GLY A 180 -2.03 15.29 7.97
N GLY A 181 -2.17 16.44 7.31
CA GLY A 181 -2.81 16.55 6.00
C GLY A 181 -4.31 16.87 6.03
N SER A 182 -4.87 17.16 4.86
CA SER A 182 -6.29 17.48 4.71
C SER A 182 -7.17 16.24 4.80
N LYS A 183 -8.38 16.41 5.34
CA LYS A 183 -9.42 15.39 5.36
C LYS A 183 -9.62 14.79 3.97
N GLN A 184 -9.60 13.47 3.90
CA GLN A 184 -9.92 12.69 2.71
C GLN A 184 -11.36 12.21 2.77
N SER A 185 -11.99 12.15 1.60
CA SER A 185 -13.35 11.65 1.45
C SER A 185 -13.34 10.27 0.81
N VAL A 186 -14.14 9.37 1.36
CA VAL A 186 -14.44 8.07 0.77
C VAL A 186 -15.59 8.21 -0.23
N SER A 187 -15.41 7.68 -1.44
CA SER A 187 -16.46 7.65 -2.47
C SER A 187 -17.67 6.81 -2.02
N GLU A 188 -18.82 6.99 -2.65
CA GLU A 188 -20.01 6.19 -2.33
C GLU A 188 -19.79 4.69 -2.65
N GLU A 189 -19.08 4.40 -3.75
CA GLU A 189 -18.66 3.05 -4.10
C GLU A 189 -17.74 2.45 -3.02
N GLU A 190 -16.77 3.24 -2.54
CA GLU A 190 -15.90 2.87 -1.44
C GLU A 190 -16.68 2.53 -0.16
N ARG A 191 -17.63 3.39 0.21
CA ARG A 191 -18.51 3.18 1.37
C ARG A 191 -19.36 1.92 1.24
N GLN A 192 -19.89 1.62 0.06
CA GLN A 192 -20.79 0.48 -0.12
C GLN A 192 -20.12 -0.85 0.20
N SER A 193 -18.83 -0.97 -0.08
CA SER A 193 -18.11 -2.21 0.21
C SER A 193 -17.87 -2.53 1.67
N PHE A 194 -17.87 -1.53 2.53
CA PHE A 194 -17.66 -1.73 3.97
C PHE A 194 -18.77 -2.65 4.51
N SER A 195 -19.92 -2.67 3.83
CA SER A 195 -21.11 -3.43 4.20
C SER A 195 -21.41 -4.65 3.30
N LYS A 196 -20.72 -4.81 2.16
CA LYS A 196 -20.99 -5.87 1.17
C LYS A 196 -19.70 -6.60 0.75
N PRO A 197 -19.43 -7.80 1.29
CA PRO A 197 -18.37 -8.67 0.80
C PRO A 197 -18.59 -9.02 -0.67
N GLY A 198 -17.53 -9.05 -1.47
CA GLY A 198 -17.60 -9.50 -2.87
C GLY A 198 -18.02 -8.45 -3.89
N ARG A 199 -18.15 -7.18 -3.48
CA ARG A 199 -18.03 -6.06 -4.42
C ARG A 199 -16.91 -5.16 -3.92
N PRO A 200 -15.85 -4.97 -4.72
CA PRO A 200 -14.80 -4.06 -4.33
C PRO A 200 -15.39 -2.66 -4.20
N PRO A 201 -14.75 -1.80 -3.44
CA PRO A 201 -14.07 -0.73 -4.09
C PRO A 201 -12.62 -1.23 -4.22
N LEU A 202 -11.78 -0.44 -4.85
CA LEU A 202 -10.35 -0.61 -4.65
C LEU A 202 -9.68 -1.85 -5.25
N LEU A 203 -10.37 -2.76 -5.95
CA LEU A 203 -9.64 -3.60 -6.91
C LEU A 203 -9.36 -2.75 -8.14
N ALA A 204 -8.27 -3.04 -8.82
CA ALA A 204 -8.02 -2.44 -10.11
C ALA A 204 -9.13 -2.88 -11.08
N ASN A 205 -9.93 -1.94 -11.59
CA ASN A 205 -11.10 -2.26 -12.41
C ASN A 205 -10.67 -2.44 -13.87
N HIS A 206 -10.39 -3.68 -14.27
CA HIS A 206 -9.97 -4.00 -15.63
C HIS A 206 -10.68 -5.27 -16.15
N PRO A 207 -11.14 -5.33 -17.41
CA PRO A 207 -11.83 -6.51 -17.97
C PRO A 207 -11.05 -7.82 -17.88
N ASP A 208 -9.72 -7.74 -17.92
CA ASP A 208 -8.82 -8.90 -17.87
C ASP A 208 -8.49 -9.37 -16.44
N LEU A 209 -8.93 -8.63 -15.41
CA LEU A 209 -8.78 -9.04 -14.02
C LEU A 209 -9.93 -9.95 -13.60
N ASP A 210 -9.62 -11.22 -13.32
CA ASP A 210 -10.61 -12.14 -12.75
C ASP A 210 -10.92 -11.77 -11.29
N ALA A 211 -12.02 -11.03 -11.11
CA ALA A 211 -12.50 -10.58 -9.80
C ALA A 211 -12.87 -11.75 -8.86
N ALA A 212 -13.18 -12.94 -9.38
CA ALA A 212 -13.54 -14.09 -8.54
C ALA A 212 -12.36 -14.55 -7.66
N LEU A 213 -11.13 -14.30 -8.10
CA LEU A 213 -9.92 -14.59 -7.31
C LEU A 213 -9.86 -13.78 -6.01
N TYR A 214 -10.58 -12.65 -5.96
CA TYR A 214 -10.55 -11.68 -4.88
C TYR A 214 -11.86 -11.59 -4.08
N GLU A 215 -12.79 -12.51 -4.34
CA GLU A 215 -14.10 -12.51 -3.70
C GLU A 215 -14.00 -12.65 -2.17
N GLY A 216 -14.80 -11.87 -1.45
CA GLY A 216 -14.80 -11.81 0.00
C GLY A 216 -13.88 -10.73 0.60
N SER A 217 -13.09 -10.04 -0.22
CA SER A 217 -12.32 -8.87 0.23
C SER A 217 -13.23 -7.79 0.82
N THR A 218 -12.80 -7.16 1.93
CA THR A 218 -13.59 -6.17 2.66
C THR A 218 -12.72 -5.09 3.32
N VAL A 219 -13.28 -3.90 3.51
CA VAL A 219 -12.70 -2.86 4.37
C VAL A 219 -13.25 -3.02 5.77
N LYS A 220 -12.37 -3.16 6.76
CA LYS A 220 -12.68 -3.42 8.17
C LYS A 220 -12.74 -2.15 9.01
N ALA A 221 -12.01 -1.12 8.61
CA ALA A 221 -12.04 0.18 9.23
C ALA A 221 -11.57 1.26 8.26
N TYR A 222 -12.12 2.45 8.41
CA TYR A 222 -11.63 3.66 7.76
C TYR A 222 -11.77 4.86 8.69
N PHE A 223 -10.79 5.75 8.67
CA PHE A 223 -10.81 7.01 9.40
C PHE A 223 -9.95 8.04 8.65
N SER A 224 -10.38 9.30 8.54
CA SER A 224 -9.52 10.38 8.05
C SER A 224 -9.33 11.45 9.12
N PRO A 225 -8.14 12.07 9.25
CA PRO A 225 -7.96 13.22 10.13
C PRO A 225 -9.02 14.30 9.89
N GLY A 226 -9.60 14.81 10.97
CA GLY A 226 -10.72 15.75 10.93
C GLY A 226 -12.10 15.10 10.86
N ASP A 227 -12.20 13.78 10.69
CA ASP A 227 -13.44 13.07 10.99
C ASP A 227 -13.65 12.95 12.50
N LYS A 228 -14.90 13.13 12.92
CA LYS A 228 -15.30 12.93 14.32
C LYS A 228 -15.46 11.46 14.68
N VAL A 229 -15.51 10.58 13.67
CA VAL A 229 -15.96 9.19 13.79
C VAL A 229 -15.20 8.31 12.81
N ALA A 230 -14.84 7.10 13.24
CA ALA A 230 -14.36 6.06 12.34
C ALA A 230 -15.56 5.36 11.67
N LEU A 231 -15.36 4.93 10.43
CA LEU A 231 -16.30 4.12 9.68
C LEU A 231 -15.94 2.64 9.84
N LEU A 232 -16.91 1.84 10.31
CA LEU A 232 -16.74 0.41 10.55
C LEU A 232 -17.87 -0.38 9.86
N PRO A 233 -17.60 -1.61 9.37
CA PRO A 233 -18.63 -2.54 8.90
C PRO A 233 -19.70 -2.77 9.95
N THR A 234 -20.95 -2.82 9.53
CA THR A 234 -22.04 -3.20 10.43
C THR A 234 -22.02 -4.73 10.61
N PRO A 235 -21.99 -5.26 11.85
CA PRO A 235 -22.08 -6.70 12.09
C PRO A 235 -23.38 -7.27 11.50
N LYS A 236 -23.32 -8.47 10.90
CA LYS A 236 -24.51 -9.19 10.40
C LYS A 236 -25.55 -9.52 11.49
N THR A 237 -25.17 -9.42 12.76
CA THR A 237 -26.02 -9.68 13.93
C THR A 237 -25.66 -8.70 15.04
N ILE A 238 -26.55 -7.73 15.30
CA ILE A 238 -27.04 -7.33 16.64
C ILE A 238 -28.11 -6.26 16.38
N ALA A 239 -29.32 -6.58 16.85
CA ALA A 239 -30.41 -5.63 16.98
C ALA A 239 -30.06 -4.56 18.03
N ASN A 240 -30.50 -3.33 17.75
CA ASN A 240 -30.74 -2.21 18.67
C ASN A 240 -29.57 -1.28 19.05
N GLY A 241 -29.71 0.00 18.65
CA GLY A 241 -29.31 1.14 19.47
C GLY A 241 -28.36 2.17 18.87
N ALA A 242 -27.46 1.81 17.95
CA ALA A 242 -26.51 2.78 17.39
C ALA A 242 -27.12 3.59 16.22
N PRO A 243 -26.88 4.91 16.12
CA PRO A 243 -27.32 5.70 14.98
C PRO A 243 -26.68 5.16 13.69
N LYS A 244 -27.53 4.89 12.70
CA LYS A 244 -27.14 4.38 11.39
C LYS A 244 -27.06 5.55 10.41
N ILE A 245 -25.96 5.66 9.67
CA ILE A 245 -25.88 6.47 8.46
C ILE A 245 -25.46 5.53 7.34
N ASN A 246 -26.30 5.36 6.31
CA ASN A 246 -26.04 4.53 5.13
C ASN A 246 -25.51 3.11 5.41
N GLY A 247 -25.97 2.46 6.49
CA GLY A 247 -25.56 1.08 6.80
C GLY A 247 -24.15 0.94 7.40
N LEU A 248 -23.57 2.02 7.93
CA LEU A 248 -22.33 2.04 8.70
C LEU A 248 -22.61 2.39 10.17
N ARG A 249 -21.84 1.78 11.09
CA ARG A 249 -21.89 2.14 12.50
C ARG A 249 -20.96 3.33 12.75
N VAL A 250 -21.50 4.35 13.41
CA VAL A 250 -20.72 5.42 14.05
C VAL A 250 -20.38 4.96 15.46
N LEU A 251 -19.09 4.74 15.75
CA LEU A 251 -18.65 4.43 17.12
C LEU A 251 -17.87 5.61 17.69
N MET A 252 -18.56 6.30 18.61
CA MET A 252 -18.14 7.28 19.61
C MET A 252 -17.42 8.56 19.13
N PRO A 253 -17.78 9.73 19.68
CA PRO A 253 -16.92 10.91 19.59
C PRO A 253 -15.60 10.60 20.29
N MET A 254 -14.48 10.89 19.63
CA MET A 254 -13.18 10.97 20.30
C MET A 254 -13.24 12.12 21.31
N PRO A 255 -12.65 12.00 22.51
CA PRO A 255 -12.57 13.12 23.44
C PRO A 255 -11.85 14.31 22.78
N ASP A 256 -12.40 15.50 23.00
CA ASP A 256 -11.86 16.78 22.52
C ASP A 256 -10.40 17.01 22.96
#